data_AF-A0A2E4KIB5-F1
#
_entry.id   AF-A0A2E4KIB5-F1
#
_cell.length_a   1.000
_cell.length_b   1.000
_cell.length_c   1.000
_cell.angle_alpha   90.00
_cell.angle_beta   90.00
_cell.angle_gamma   90.00
#
_symmetry.space_group_name_H-M   'P 1'
#
loop_
_entity.id
_entity.type
_entity.pdbx_description
1 polymer ?
#
loop_
_entity_poly.entity_id
_entity_poly.type
_entity_poly.pdbx_seq_one_letter_code
_entity_poly.pdbx_strand_id
1 'polypeptide(L)'
;MEPDTTKNIAYAVMGLTLLAMVWFITQRARQNRASMLESSAPKVAGEDEMGGGARNPQQFDEPDEDALEEMAQLLGEDEESDDEA
;
A
#
# COMPACT_ATOMS: atom_id res chain seq x y z
N MET A 1 10.95 30.30 53.97
CA MET A 1 10.09 30.91 52.93
C MET A 1 8.73 31.20 53.54
N GLU A 2 8.12 32.34 53.18
CA GLU A 2 6.72 32.60 53.51
C GLU A 2 5.81 31.56 52.83
N PRO A 3 4.71 31.13 53.49
CA PRO A 3 3.86 30.04 53.00
C PRO A 3 3.23 30.35 51.63
N ASP A 4 2.96 31.61 51.33
CA ASP A 4 2.39 32.04 50.06
C ASP A 4 3.41 31.99 48.91
N THR A 5 4.67 32.32 49.19
CA THR A 5 5.77 32.16 48.22
C THR A 5 5.93 30.70 47.81
N THR A 6 5.88 29.77 48.77
CA THR A 6 5.99 28.34 48.50
C THR A 6 4.83 27.83 47.64
N LYS A 7 3.59 28.26 47.94
CA LYS A 7 2.40 27.89 47.14
C LYS A 7 2.50 28.41 45.70
N ASN A 8 2.89 29.67 45.53
CA ASN A 8 3.02 30.28 44.21
C ASN A 8 4.09 29.58 43.36
N ILE A 9 5.22 29.23 43.96
CA ILE A 9 6.27 28.43 43.29
C ILE A 9 5.73 27.06 42.92
N ALA A 10 5.01 26.38 43.82
CA ALA A 10 4.43 25.06 43.54
C ALA A 10 3.44 25.11 42.35
N TYR A 11 2.56 26.12 42.29
CA TYR A 11 1.65 26.30 41.17
C TYR A 11 2.37 26.65 39.86
N ALA A 12 3.42 27.47 39.92
CA ALA A 12 4.23 27.79 38.75
C ALA A 12 4.92 26.54 38.18
N VAL A 13 5.52 25.72 39.04
CA VAL A 13 6.14 24.45 38.65
C VAL A 13 5.09 23.50 38.07
N MET A 14 3.92 23.38 38.70
CA MET A 14 2.82 22.56 38.21
C MET A 14 2.32 23.01 36.82
N GLY A 15 2.21 24.33 36.60
CA GLY A 15 1.84 24.86 35.29
C GLY A 15 2.88 24.55 34.22
N LEU A 16 4.16 24.70 34.54
CA LEU A 16 5.26 24.38 33.63
C LEU A 16 5.33 22.89 33.29
N THR A 17 5.14 22.01 34.27
CA THR A 17 5.12 20.56 34.01
C THR A 17 3.92 20.15 33.15
N LEU A 18 2.76 20.76 33.36
CA LEU A 18 1.59 20.52 32.51
C LEU A 18 1.86 20.93 31.05
N LEU A 19 2.43 22.11 30.82
CA LEU A 19 2.78 22.57 29.48
C LEU A 19 3.81 21.65 28.82
N ALA A 20 4.83 21.21 29.56
CA ALA A 20 5.82 20.27 29.07
C ALA A 20 5.20 18.93 28.65
N MET A 21 4.26 18.40 29.45
CA MET A 21 3.53 17.17 29.12
C MET A 21 2.68 17.33 27.87
N VAL A 22 1.91 18.41 27.74
CA VAL A 22 1.08 18.69 26.56
C VAL A 22 1.94 18.76 25.30
N TRP A 23 3.09 19.46 25.37
CA TRP A 23 4.02 19.54 24.25
C TRP A 23 4.58 18.17 23.86
N PHE A 24 5.04 17.39 24.85
CA PHE A 24 5.60 16.06 24.63
C PHE A 24 4.60 15.09 24.01
N ILE A 25 3.37 15.04 24.53
CA ILE A 25 2.29 14.20 24.00
C ILE A 25 1.95 14.61 22.58
N THR A 26 1.83 15.92 22.31
CA THR A 26 1.52 16.42 20.96
C THR A 26 2.61 16.04 19.95
N GLN A 27 3.88 16.15 20.33
CA GLN A 27 5.01 15.77 19.48
C GLN A 27 5.00 14.27 19.19
N ARG A 28 4.77 13.44 20.20
CA ARG A 28 4.71 11.98 20.05
C ARG A 28 3.48 11.52 19.25
N ALA A 29 2.34 12.16 19.46
CA ALA A 29 1.11 11.89 18.72
C ALA A 29 1.27 12.23 17.22
N ARG A 30 1.98 13.31 16.88
CA ARG A 30 2.31 13.64 15.48
C ARG A 30 3.17 12.57 14.82
N GLN A 31 4.19 12.08 15.50
CA GLN A 31 5.05 11.02 14.98
C GLN A 31 4.28 9.70 14.80
N ASN A 32 3.44 9.33 15.76
CA ASN A 32 2.65 8.10 15.69
C ASN A 32 1.55 8.19 14.62
N ARG A 33 0.96 9.37 14.43
CA ARG A 33 0.01 9.63 13.34
C ARG A 33 0.68 9.55 11.96
N ALA A 34 1.92 10.03 11.83
CA ALA A 34 2.67 9.91 10.58
C ALA A 34 2.93 8.44 10.22
N SER A 35 3.42 7.63 11.17
CA SER A 35 3.63 6.20 10.94
C SER A 35 2.34 5.44 10.65
N MET A 36 1.22 5.82 11.31
CA MET A 36 -0.08 5.23 11.00
C MET A 36 -0.58 5.61 9.62
N LEU A 37 -0.40 6.87 9.18
CA LEU A 37 -0.78 7.32 7.83
C LEU A 37 0.06 6.64 6.76
N GLU A 38 1.34 6.39 7.01
CA GLU A 38 2.21 5.63 6.13
C GLU A 38 1.77 4.15 6.04
N SER A 39 1.50 3.50 7.17
CA SER A 39 1.05 2.10 7.19
C SER A 39 -0.38 1.89 6.68
N SER A 40 -1.22 2.93 6.75
CA SER A 40 -2.61 2.92 6.27
C SER A 40 -2.79 3.62 4.94
N ALA A 41 -1.67 4.02 4.29
CA ALA A 41 -1.71 4.54 2.94
C ALA A 41 -2.39 3.49 2.04
N PRO A 42 -3.32 3.90 1.16
CA PRO A 42 -3.96 2.98 0.25
C PRO A 42 -2.88 2.30 -0.58
N LYS A 43 -2.82 0.97 -0.56
CA LYS A 43 -1.89 0.21 -1.38
C LYS A 43 -2.16 0.54 -2.84
N VAL A 44 -1.25 1.26 -3.49
CA VAL A 44 -1.38 1.57 -4.92
C VAL A 44 -0.95 0.34 -5.69
N ALA A 45 -1.77 -0.08 -6.66
CA ALA A 45 -1.43 -1.20 -7.52
C ALA A 45 -0.10 -0.92 -8.26
N GLY A 46 0.89 -1.80 -8.08
CA GLY A 46 2.25 -1.65 -8.63
C GLY A 46 3.32 -1.11 -7.67
N GLU A 47 2.98 -0.69 -6.45
CA GLU A 47 3.97 -0.35 -5.40
C GLU A 47 4.53 -1.58 -4.67
N ASP A 48 3.85 -2.71 -4.73
CA ASP A 48 4.34 -3.99 -4.20
C ASP A 48 5.26 -4.64 -5.25
N GLU A 49 6.47 -5.05 -4.87
CA GLU A 49 7.34 -5.92 -5.67
C GLU A 49 6.78 -7.36 -5.72
N MET A 50 5.45 -7.53 -5.82
CA MET A 50 4.94 -8.75 -6.38
C MET A 50 5.26 -8.68 -7.87
N GLY A 51 6.38 -9.30 -8.24
CA GLY A 51 6.79 -9.53 -9.62
C GLY A 51 5.69 -10.29 -10.34
N GLY A 52 4.67 -9.56 -10.81
CA GLY A 52 3.43 -10.03 -11.40
C GLY A 52 3.63 -10.62 -12.79
N GLY A 53 4.75 -11.31 -12.99
CA GLY A 53 4.96 -12.19 -14.12
C GLY A 53 4.20 -13.49 -13.91
N ALA A 54 3.80 -14.10 -15.00
CA ALA A 54 3.36 -15.49 -14.97
C ALA A 54 4.48 -16.36 -14.39
N ARG A 55 4.12 -17.39 -13.61
CA ARG A 55 5.08 -18.40 -13.10
C ARG A 55 5.88 -19.06 -14.21
N ASN A 56 5.30 -19.14 -15.40
CA ASN A 56 5.93 -19.64 -16.61
C ASN A 56 5.66 -18.62 -17.73
N PRO A 57 6.50 -17.60 -17.91
CA PRO A 57 6.29 -16.61 -18.97
C PRO A 57 6.45 -17.21 -20.36
N GLN A 58 7.21 -18.31 -20.50
CA GLN A 58 7.45 -18.95 -21.80
C GLN A 58 6.19 -19.62 -22.39
N GLN A 59 5.16 -19.89 -21.59
CA GLN A 59 3.88 -20.42 -22.10
C GLN A 59 3.14 -19.42 -23.00
N PHE A 60 3.57 -18.16 -23.02
CA PHE A 60 3.01 -17.11 -23.87
C PHE A 60 3.91 -16.82 -25.08
N ASP A 61 5.05 -17.50 -25.22
CA ASP A 61 5.96 -17.31 -26.36
C ASP A 61 5.41 -17.97 -27.63
N GLU A 62 4.68 -19.08 -27.50
CA GLU A 62 4.02 -19.79 -28.60
C GLU A 62 2.63 -20.25 -28.16
N PRO A 63 1.58 -20.09 -29.00
CA PRO A 63 0.24 -20.62 -28.73
C PRO A 63 0.25 -22.16 -28.67
N ASP A 64 -0.62 -22.72 -27.85
CA ASP A 64 -0.85 -24.17 -27.80
C ASP A 64 -1.74 -24.65 -28.96
N GLU A 65 -1.83 -25.97 -29.13
CA GLU A 65 -2.65 -26.60 -30.20
C GLU A 65 -4.12 -26.17 -30.12
N ASP A 66 -4.66 -26.05 -28.90
CA ASP A 66 -6.04 -25.60 -28.68
C ASP A 66 -6.25 -24.14 -29.14
N ALA A 67 -5.31 -23.23 -28.83
CA ALA A 67 -5.37 -21.86 -29.31
C ALA A 67 -5.15 -21.76 -30.84
N LEU A 68 -4.33 -22.64 -31.41
CA LEU A 68 -4.13 -22.71 -32.86
C LEU A 68 -5.41 -23.16 -33.58
N GLU A 69 -6.13 -24.13 -33.05
CA GLU A 69 -7.40 -24.60 -33.62
C GLU A 69 -8.51 -23.54 -33.48
N GLU A 70 -8.57 -22.81 -32.37
CA GLU A 70 -9.47 -21.65 -32.24
C GLU A 70 -9.14 -20.56 -33.28
N MET A 71 -7.86 -20.32 -33.56
CA MET A 71 -7.44 -19.36 -34.58
C MET A 71 -7.76 -19.83 -36.00
N ALA A 72 -7.63 -21.13 -36.31
CA ALA A 72 -7.99 -21.72 -37.59
C ALA A 72 -9.51 -21.60 -37.85
N GLN A 73 -10.32 -21.85 -36.82
CA GLN A 73 -11.77 -21.67 -36.87
C GLN A 73 -12.18 -20.20 -37.04
N LEU A 74 -11.45 -19.27 -36.40
CA LEU A 74 -11.65 -17.82 -36.58
C LEU A 74 -11.24 -17.32 -37.98
N LEU A 75 -10.23 -17.95 -38.59
CA LEU A 75 -9.79 -17.65 -39.96
C LEU A 75 -10.67 -18.31 -41.03
N GLY A 76 -11.54 -19.25 -40.65
CA GLY A 76 -12.37 -20.01 -41.59
C GLY A 76 -11.60 -21.06 -42.39
N GLU A 77 -10.38 -21.40 -41.98
CA GLU A 77 -9.53 -22.38 -42.67
C GLU A 77 -10.09 -23.82 -42.58
N ASP A 78 -10.88 -24.11 -41.54
CA ASP A 78 -11.60 -25.38 -41.41
C ASP A 78 -12.75 -25.52 -42.42
N GLU A 79 -13.32 -24.40 -42.92
CA GLU A 79 -14.40 -24.40 -43.90
C GLU A 79 -13.89 -24.53 -45.35
N GLU A 80 -12.64 -24.17 -45.64
CA GLU A 80 -12.04 -24.25 -46.99
C GLU A 80 -11.53 -25.66 -47.36
N SER A 81 -11.29 -26.54 -46.38
CA SER A 81 -10.75 -27.88 -46.62
C SER A 81 -11.75 -28.89 -47.24
N ASP A 82 -13.04 -28.54 -47.28
CA ASP A 82 -14.11 -29.36 -47.87
C ASP A 82 -14.43 -28.99 -49.35
N ASP A 83 -13.77 -27.99 -49.95
CA ASP A 83 -14.12 -27.48 -51.31
C ASP A 83 -13.00 -27.59 -52.38
N GLU A 84 -11.86 -28.26 -52.11
CA GLU A 84 -10.87 -28.59 -53.14
C GLU A 84 -10.92 -30.08 -53.55
N ALA A 85 -11.61 -30.36 -54.66
CA ALA A 85 -11.68 -31.64 -55.38
C ALA A 85 -10.83 -31.65 -56.66
#